data_AF-Q96V99-F1
#
_entry.id   AF-Q96V99-F1
#
_cell.length_a   1.000
_cell.length_b   1.000
_cell.length_c   1.000
_cell.angle_alpha   90.00
_cell.angle_beta   90.00
_cell.angle_gamma   90.00
#
_symmetry.space_group_name_H-M   'P 1'
#
loop_
_entity.id
_entity.type
_entity.pdbx_description
1 polymer ?
#
loop_
_entity_poly.entity_id
_entity_poly.type
_entity_poly.pdbx_seq_one_letter_code
_entity_poly.pdbx_strand_id
1 'polypeptide(L)'
;ALTTSYGIGRSNSLPWKLKKEMVYFKRVTSFVPAFDSFEWMNVVLMGRKTWESLPLQFRPLKGRINVVISREESLDLGQGIHCARSLDDALELLSCIYSSENPIQVNRIFVIGGAQLYKAAMEHPRLNRIIATIIYKDVNCDVFFPVKFRDQELSSVWKKEEHSHLESWIGSKVPQGKVNEDGFLY
;
A
#
# COMPACT_ATOMS: atom_id res chain seq x y z
N ALA A 1 -1.19 0.38 7.72
CA ALA A 1 -1.27 0.35 9.20
C ALA A 1 -1.92 -0.94 9.69
N LEU A 2 -1.50 -1.45 10.85
CA LEU A 2 -2.09 -2.60 11.53
C LEU A 2 -1.95 -2.46 13.05
N THR A 3 -2.86 -3.05 13.84
CA THR A 3 -2.71 -3.14 15.30
C THR A 3 -1.65 -4.16 15.69
N THR A 4 -1.27 -4.19 16.98
CA THR A 4 -0.41 -5.25 17.54
C THR A 4 -0.99 -6.66 17.38
N SER A 5 -2.32 -6.77 17.29
CA SER A 5 -3.05 -8.02 17.02
C SER A 5 -3.33 -8.23 15.52
N TYR A 6 -2.60 -7.55 14.64
CA TYR A 6 -2.72 -7.62 13.17
C TYR A 6 -4.06 -7.17 12.58
N GLY A 7 -4.88 -6.45 13.34
CA GLY A 7 -6.13 -5.87 12.84
C GLY A 7 -5.87 -4.73 11.86
N ILE A 8 -6.57 -4.71 10.71
CA ILE A 8 -6.38 -3.71 9.64
C ILE A 8 -7.67 -3.02 9.20
N GLY A 9 -8.84 -3.53 9.62
CA GLY A 9 -10.12 -3.01 9.17
C GLY A 9 -11.27 -3.40 10.09
N ARG A 10 -12.30 -2.56 10.06
CA ARG A 10 -13.62 -2.83 10.65
C ARG A 10 -14.71 -2.34 9.70
N SER A 11 -15.68 -3.18 9.39
CA SER A 11 -16.88 -2.80 8.62
C SER A 11 -16.55 -2.06 7.32
N ASN A 12 -15.62 -2.62 6.52
CA ASN A 12 -15.11 -2.05 5.26
C ASN A 12 -14.44 -0.66 5.39
N SER A 13 -13.93 -0.30 6.57
CA SER A 13 -13.24 0.96 6.81
C SER A 13 -12.04 0.79 7.74
N LEU A 14 -11.21 1.83 7.85
CA LEU A 14 -10.17 1.89 8.88
C LEU A 14 -10.85 2.26 10.22
N PRO A 15 -10.63 1.49 11.31
CA PRO A 15 -11.26 1.77 12.61
C PRO A 15 -10.57 2.89 13.39
N TRP A 16 -9.79 3.72 12.70
CA TRP A 16 -9.06 4.87 13.22
C TRP A 16 -9.04 5.99 12.18
N LYS A 17 -8.90 7.24 12.64
CA LYS A 17 -8.76 8.43 11.80
C LYS A 17 -7.43 9.12 12.11
N LEU A 18 -6.36 8.65 11.48
CA LEU A 18 -5.00 9.13 11.72
C LEU A 18 -4.53 9.94 10.51
N LYS A 19 -4.70 11.27 10.56
CA LYS A 19 -4.36 12.17 9.44
C LYS A 19 -2.86 12.18 9.18
N LYS A 20 -2.00 12.15 10.20
CA LYS A 20 -0.55 12.10 10.01
C LYS A 20 -0.12 10.78 9.36
N GLU A 21 -0.79 9.68 9.70
CA GLU A 21 -0.57 8.38 9.05
C GLU A 21 -0.98 8.42 7.58
N MET A 22 -2.12 9.04 7.24
CA MET A 22 -2.57 9.20 5.86
C MET A 22 -1.62 10.10 5.05
N VAL A 23 -1.05 11.15 5.66
CA VAL A 23 -0.01 11.99 5.05
C VAL A 23 1.26 11.18 4.79
N TYR A 24 1.66 10.32 5.74
CA TYR A 24 2.78 9.40 5.57
C TYR A 24 2.53 8.41 4.42
N PHE A 25 1.36 7.76 4.40
CA PHE A 25 0.94 6.86 3.32
C PHE A 25 1.00 7.54 1.95
N LYS A 26 0.44 8.75 1.83
CA LYS A 26 0.50 9.55 0.60
C LYS A 26 1.95 9.83 0.21
N ARG A 27 2.78 10.29 1.16
CA ARG A 27 4.19 10.60 0.90
C ARG A 27 4.95 9.38 0.37
N VAL A 28 4.86 8.25 1.07
CA VAL A 28 5.60 7.02 0.70
C VAL A 28 5.17 6.50 -0.66
N THR A 29 3.86 6.46 -0.92
CA THR A 29 3.35 5.93 -2.19
C THR A 29 3.50 6.89 -3.36
N SER A 30 3.71 8.19 -3.13
CA SER A 30 3.89 9.19 -4.20
C SER A 30 5.35 9.63 -4.39
N PHE A 31 6.26 9.31 -3.46
CA PHE A 31 7.64 9.73 -3.58
C PHE A 31 8.33 9.00 -4.73
N VAL A 32 8.86 9.80 -5.65
CA VAL A 32 9.66 9.36 -6.78
C VAL A 32 10.91 10.23 -6.76
N PRO A 33 12.12 9.64 -6.80
CA PRO A 33 13.33 10.44 -6.85
C PRO A 33 13.40 11.19 -8.19
N ALA A 34 13.95 12.39 -8.19
CA ALA A 34 14.16 13.17 -9.40
C ALA A 34 15.28 12.53 -10.24
N PHE A 35 14.92 11.76 -11.26
CA PHE A 35 15.84 11.15 -12.20
C PHE A 35 15.38 11.40 -13.64
N ASP A 36 16.32 11.77 -14.51
CA ASP A 36 16.21 11.81 -15.97
C ASP A 36 15.03 12.62 -16.55
N SER A 37 14.80 12.49 -17.86
CA SER A 37 13.79 13.22 -18.63
C SER A 37 12.40 12.60 -18.63
N PHE A 38 12.20 11.46 -17.96
CA PHE A 38 10.91 10.75 -17.92
C PHE A 38 10.03 11.20 -16.76
N GLU A 39 8.71 11.14 -16.95
CA GLU A 39 7.76 11.30 -15.84
C GLU A 39 7.62 9.98 -15.08
N TRP A 40 8.41 9.83 -14.02
CA TRP A 40 8.34 8.64 -13.19
C TRP A 40 7.13 8.67 -12.25
N MET A 41 6.38 7.58 -12.20
CA MET A 41 5.22 7.42 -11.31
C MET A 41 5.26 6.10 -10.57
N ASN A 42 4.82 6.13 -9.32
CA ASN A 42 4.56 4.92 -8.55
C ASN A 42 3.18 4.35 -8.87
N VAL A 43 3.04 3.04 -8.67
CA VAL A 43 1.80 2.29 -8.83
C VAL A 43 1.22 1.93 -7.47
N VAL A 44 -0.09 2.03 -7.31
CA VAL A 44 -0.84 1.52 -6.17
C VAL A 44 -1.83 0.45 -6.64
N LEU A 45 -1.60 -0.77 -6.17
CA LEU A 45 -2.46 -1.94 -6.39
C LEU A 45 -3.39 -2.11 -5.18
N MET A 46 -4.69 -2.19 -5.43
CA MET A 46 -5.68 -2.37 -4.38
C MET A 46 -6.79 -3.33 -4.78
N GLY A 47 -7.33 -4.08 -3.83
CA GLY A 47 -8.51 -4.90 -4.05
C GLY A 47 -9.76 -4.04 -4.24
N ARG A 48 -10.75 -4.56 -4.97
CA ARG A 48 -12.01 -3.86 -5.26
C ARG A 48 -12.74 -3.30 -4.03
N LYS A 49 -12.83 -4.06 -2.93
CA LYS A 49 -13.43 -3.53 -1.66
C LYS A 49 -12.64 -2.36 -1.07
N THR A 50 -11.32 -2.36 -1.22
CA THR A 50 -10.48 -1.24 -0.76
C THR A 50 -10.71 -0.01 -1.62
N TRP A 51 -10.81 -0.18 -2.93
CA TRP A 51 -11.22 0.90 -3.84
C TRP A 51 -12.58 1.48 -3.44
N GLU A 52 -13.58 0.63 -3.20
CA GLU A 52 -14.93 1.02 -2.78
C GLU A 52 -14.96 1.72 -1.40
N SER A 53 -14.01 1.42 -0.51
CA SER A 53 -13.92 2.05 0.82
C SER A 53 -13.37 3.47 0.80
N LEU A 54 -12.65 3.88 -0.26
CA LEU A 54 -12.07 5.22 -0.36
C LEU A 54 -13.19 6.25 -0.54
N PRO A 55 -13.18 7.41 0.14
CA PRO A 55 -14.14 8.47 -0.19
C PRO A 55 -13.99 8.92 -1.65
N LEU A 56 -15.10 9.20 -2.34
CA LEU A 56 -15.10 9.52 -3.79
C LEU A 56 -14.16 10.69 -4.13
N GLN A 57 -14.08 11.73 -3.28
CA GLN A 57 -13.18 12.87 -3.49
C GLN A 57 -11.68 12.53 -3.49
N PHE A 58 -11.31 11.34 -2.98
CA PHE A 58 -9.94 10.85 -2.92
C PHE A 58 -9.66 9.76 -3.96
N ARG A 59 -10.64 9.43 -4.82
CA ARG A 59 -10.45 8.52 -5.96
C ARG A 59 -10.29 9.33 -7.26
N PRO A 60 -9.33 8.95 -8.13
CA PRO A 60 -8.17 8.10 -7.83
C PRO A 60 -7.21 8.72 -6.82
N LEU A 61 -6.31 7.88 -6.29
CA LEU A 61 -5.19 8.35 -5.49
C LEU A 61 -4.22 9.15 -6.38
N LYS A 62 -4.40 10.49 -6.40
CA LYS A 62 -3.66 11.43 -7.27
C LYS A 62 -2.15 11.23 -7.24
N GLY A 63 -1.49 11.47 -8.38
CA GLY A 63 -0.04 11.39 -8.56
C GLY A 63 0.53 9.96 -8.54
N ARG A 64 -0.33 8.94 -8.73
CA ARG A 64 0.03 7.52 -8.78
C ARG A 64 -0.82 6.82 -9.84
N ILE A 65 -0.26 5.78 -10.45
CA ILE A 65 -0.99 4.87 -11.32
C ILE A 65 -1.85 3.97 -10.42
N ASN A 66 -3.17 3.97 -10.61
CA ASN A 66 -4.11 3.20 -9.79
C ASN A 66 -4.54 1.95 -10.54
N VAL A 67 -4.39 0.78 -9.90
CA VAL A 67 -4.86 -0.51 -10.44
C VAL A 67 -5.76 -1.18 -9.41
N VAL A 68 -6.96 -1.55 -9.84
CA VAL A 68 -7.93 -2.28 -9.02
C VAL A 68 -7.91 -3.75 -9.40
N ILE A 69 -7.72 -4.61 -8.39
CA ILE A 69 -7.77 -6.06 -8.57
C ILE A 69 -9.20 -6.54 -8.32
N SER A 70 -9.84 -7.03 -9.39
CA SER A 70 -11.21 -7.54 -9.39
C SER A 70 -11.37 -8.68 -10.37
N ARG A 71 -12.14 -9.71 -9.99
CA ARG A 71 -12.54 -10.80 -10.90
C ARG A 71 -13.76 -10.46 -11.75
N GLU A 72 -14.38 -9.31 -11.48
CA GLU A 72 -15.56 -8.83 -12.17
C GLU A 72 -15.14 -8.06 -13.43
N GLU A 73 -15.57 -8.53 -14.60
CA GLU A 73 -15.13 -8.02 -15.90
C GLU A 73 -15.80 -6.68 -16.28
N SER A 74 -16.96 -6.37 -15.72
CA SER A 74 -17.79 -5.20 -16.07
C SER A 74 -17.72 -4.05 -15.05
N LEU A 75 -16.62 -3.95 -14.28
CA LEU A 75 -16.48 -2.92 -13.27
C LEU A 75 -16.12 -1.57 -13.90
N ASP A 76 -17.06 -0.64 -13.94
CA ASP A 76 -16.77 0.75 -14.35
C ASP A 76 -16.01 1.48 -13.23
N LEU A 77 -14.73 1.73 -13.47
CA LEU A 77 -13.83 2.41 -12.55
C LEU A 77 -13.66 3.91 -12.86
N GLY A 78 -14.27 4.39 -13.96
CA GLY A 78 -14.02 5.70 -14.51
C GLY A 78 -12.70 5.80 -15.28
N GLN A 79 -12.39 7.01 -15.77
CA GLN A 79 -11.25 7.24 -16.65
C GLN A 79 -9.90 7.17 -15.93
N GLY A 80 -8.91 6.58 -16.60
CA GLY A 80 -7.51 6.56 -16.14
C GLY A 80 -7.21 5.55 -15.03
N ILE A 81 -8.11 4.60 -14.77
CA ILE A 81 -7.93 3.52 -13.79
C ILE A 81 -7.80 2.19 -14.50
N HIS A 82 -6.81 1.40 -14.09
CA HIS A 82 -6.60 0.06 -14.61
C HIS A 82 -7.36 -0.97 -13.79
N CYS A 83 -7.81 -2.04 -14.44
CA CYS A 83 -8.42 -3.20 -13.80
C CYS A 83 -7.64 -4.46 -14.20
N ALA A 84 -7.41 -5.35 -13.24
CA ALA A 84 -6.75 -6.63 -13.48
C ALA A 84 -7.37 -7.73 -12.60
N ARG A 85 -7.33 -9.00 -13.03
CA ARG A 85 -8.00 -10.10 -12.32
C ARG A 85 -7.15 -10.73 -11.22
N SER A 86 -5.83 -10.56 -11.33
CA SER A 86 -4.84 -11.09 -10.39
C SER A 86 -3.69 -10.08 -10.18
N LEU A 87 -2.81 -10.38 -9.22
CA LEU A 87 -1.60 -9.60 -9.01
C LEU A 87 -0.65 -9.72 -10.21
N ASP A 88 -0.51 -10.91 -10.79
CA ASP A 88 0.34 -11.13 -11.96
C ASP A 88 -0.22 -10.45 -13.21
N ASP A 89 -1.53 -10.54 -13.44
CA ASP A 89 -2.21 -9.84 -14.55
C ASP A 89 -1.98 -8.33 -14.45
N ALA A 90 -1.99 -7.77 -13.23
CA ALA A 90 -1.72 -6.35 -13.02
C ALA A 90 -0.28 -5.99 -13.40
N LEU A 91 0.68 -6.87 -13.08
CA LEU A 91 2.09 -6.66 -13.37
C LEU A 91 2.38 -6.79 -14.87
N GLU A 92 1.73 -7.73 -15.55
CA GLU A 92 1.76 -7.87 -17.01
C GLU A 92 1.15 -6.63 -17.69
N LEU A 93 -0.06 -6.24 -17.29
CA LEU A 93 -0.75 -5.05 -17.79
C LEU A 93 0.12 -3.79 -17.69
N LEU A 94 0.74 -3.57 -16.53
CA LEU A 94 1.64 -2.44 -16.30
C LEU A 94 2.86 -2.48 -17.24
N SER A 95 3.45 -3.66 -17.46
CA SER A 95 4.58 -3.82 -18.36
C SER A 95 4.24 -3.55 -19.83
N CYS A 96 3.01 -3.85 -20.25
CA CYS A 96 2.54 -3.57 -21.60
C CYS A 96 2.22 -2.09 -21.80
N ILE A 97 1.52 -1.45 -20.85
CA ILE A 97 1.07 -0.06 -20.98
C ILE A 97 2.23 0.92 -20.79
N TYR A 98 3.06 0.69 -19.79
CA TYR A 98 4.17 1.58 -19.41
C TYR A 98 5.51 0.99 -19.89
N SER A 99 5.56 0.65 -21.17
CA SER A 99 6.78 0.21 -21.84
C SER A 99 7.80 1.35 -21.99
N SER A 100 8.99 1.06 -22.50
CA SER A 100 10.06 2.05 -22.70
C SER A 100 9.69 3.23 -23.60
N GLU A 101 8.65 3.10 -24.41
CA GLU A 101 8.17 4.16 -25.32
C GLU A 101 7.15 5.10 -24.65
N ASN A 102 6.64 4.72 -23.47
CA ASN A 102 5.67 5.54 -22.75
C ASN A 102 6.38 6.74 -22.09
N PRO A 103 5.85 7.97 -22.20
CA PRO A 103 6.43 9.13 -21.51
C PRO A 103 6.40 9.00 -19.98
N ILE A 104 5.48 8.18 -19.45
CA ILE A 104 5.36 7.84 -18.03
C ILE A 104 6.04 6.49 -17.77
N GLN A 105 6.95 6.45 -16.81
CA GLN A 105 7.68 5.25 -16.43
C GLN A 105 7.31 4.79 -15.01
N VAL A 106 7.20 3.47 -14.81
CA VAL A 106 6.86 2.90 -13.49
C VAL A 106 8.10 2.86 -12.60
N ASN A 107 8.06 3.52 -11.44
CA ASN A 107 9.15 3.53 -10.47
C ASN A 107 9.02 2.41 -9.42
N ARG A 108 8.06 2.52 -8.50
CA ARG A 108 7.76 1.51 -7.47
C ARG A 108 6.31 1.05 -7.53
N ILE A 109 6.08 -0.20 -7.16
CA ILE A 109 4.74 -0.80 -7.10
C ILE A 109 4.40 -1.12 -5.64
N PHE A 110 3.28 -0.58 -5.17
CA PHE A 110 2.79 -0.75 -3.80
C PHE A 110 1.50 -1.55 -3.79
N VAL A 111 1.44 -2.61 -3.00
CA VAL A 111 0.17 -3.24 -2.63
C VAL A 111 -0.36 -2.52 -1.39
N ILE A 112 -1.53 -1.88 -1.51
CA ILE A 112 -2.11 -1.06 -0.44
C ILE A 112 -3.31 -1.72 0.25
N GLY A 113 -3.53 -3.00 -0.04
CA GLY A 113 -4.53 -3.87 0.59
C GLY A 113 -5.78 -4.09 -0.27
N GLY A 114 -6.85 -4.66 0.28
CA GLY A 114 -7.05 -5.13 1.66
C GLY A 114 -6.54 -6.55 1.92
N ALA A 115 -7.05 -7.21 2.95
CA ALA A 115 -6.59 -8.53 3.42
C ALA A 115 -6.42 -9.58 2.31
N GLN A 116 -7.38 -9.69 1.39
CA GLN A 116 -7.32 -10.67 0.30
C GLN A 116 -6.15 -10.40 -0.66
N LEU A 117 -5.94 -9.12 -1.04
CA LEU A 117 -4.81 -8.77 -1.90
C LEU A 117 -3.48 -8.84 -1.14
N TYR A 118 -3.46 -8.47 0.15
CA TYR A 118 -2.29 -8.70 0.99
C TYR A 118 -1.92 -10.17 1.05
N LYS A 119 -2.89 -11.09 1.12
CA LYS A 119 -2.61 -12.53 1.13
C LYS A 119 -1.90 -12.95 -0.15
N ALA A 120 -2.45 -12.60 -1.31
CA ALA A 120 -1.83 -12.87 -2.60
C ALA A 120 -0.43 -12.25 -2.71
N ALA A 121 -0.25 -11.02 -2.21
CA ALA A 121 1.06 -10.36 -2.21
C ALA A 121 2.09 -11.06 -1.31
N MET A 122 1.68 -11.53 -0.12
CA MET A 122 2.56 -12.25 0.80
C MET A 122 3.01 -13.62 0.24
N GLU A 123 2.20 -14.22 -0.64
CA GLU A 123 2.52 -15.48 -1.33
C GLU A 123 3.36 -15.24 -2.61
N HIS A 124 3.48 -13.99 -3.07
CA HIS A 124 4.10 -13.67 -4.35
C HIS A 124 5.62 -13.49 -4.23
N PRO A 125 6.43 -14.15 -5.09
CA PRO A 125 7.88 -14.28 -4.90
C PRO A 125 8.66 -12.96 -5.04
N ARG A 126 8.09 -11.95 -5.72
CA ARG A 126 8.73 -10.62 -5.83
C ARG A 126 8.49 -9.71 -4.62
N LEU A 127 7.64 -10.09 -3.66
CA LEU A 127 7.44 -9.29 -2.45
C LEU A 127 8.67 -9.41 -1.54
N ASN A 128 9.32 -8.29 -1.27
CA ASN A 128 10.53 -8.24 -0.43
C ASN A 128 10.48 -7.16 0.66
N ARG A 129 9.38 -6.39 0.76
CA ARG A 129 9.30 -5.25 1.68
C ARG A 129 7.88 -5.00 2.18
N ILE A 130 7.75 -4.75 3.47
CA ILE A 130 6.53 -4.30 4.12
C ILE A 130 6.81 -2.95 4.79
N ILE A 131 6.07 -1.91 4.40
CA ILE A 131 6.07 -0.61 5.11
C ILE A 131 4.91 -0.63 6.11
N ALA A 132 5.23 -0.82 7.38
CA ALA A 132 4.23 -1.05 8.43
C ALA A 132 4.16 0.10 9.43
N THR A 133 2.98 0.72 9.55
CA THR A 133 2.60 1.53 10.71
C THR A 133 1.99 0.61 11.78
N ILE A 134 2.56 0.56 12.98
CA ILE A 134 2.14 -0.35 14.06
C ILE A 134 1.33 0.41 15.10
N ILE A 135 0.04 0.14 15.21
CA ILE A 135 -0.86 0.79 16.15
C ILE A 135 -0.88 0.03 17.48
N TYR A 136 -0.36 0.65 18.54
CA TYR A 136 -0.31 0.14 19.91
C TYR A 136 -1.62 0.43 20.65
N LYS A 137 -2.73 -0.01 20.07
CA LYS A 137 -4.05 0.08 20.70
C LYS A 137 -4.85 -1.16 20.34
N ASP A 138 -5.56 -1.70 21.33
CA ASP A 138 -6.52 -2.76 21.08
C ASP A 138 -7.78 -2.15 20.45
N VAL A 139 -7.91 -2.34 19.15
CA VAL A 139 -9.01 -1.82 18.34
C VAL A 139 -9.75 -3.03 17.80
N ASN A 140 -11.06 -3.10 18.06
CA ASN A 140 -11.88 -4.20 17.60
C ASN A 140 -11.93 -4.22 16.06
N CYS A 141 -11.27 -5.19 15.43
CA CYS A 141 -11.18 -5.37 13.98
C CYS A 141 -11.91 -6.64 13.55
N ASP A 142 -12.50 -6.63 12.35
CA ASP A 142 -13.09 -7.81 11.70
C ASP A 142 -12.27 -8.30 10.49
N VAL A 143 -11.29 -7.49 10.06
CA VAL A 143 -10.34 -7.83 9.00
C VAL A 143 -8.92 -7.74 9.55
N PHE A 144 -8.14 -8.80 9.31
CA PHE A 144 -6.78 -8.97 9.80
C PHE A 144 -5.77 -9.11 8.66
N PHE A 145 -4.54 -8.68 8.92
CA PHE A 145 -3.42 -8.92 8.03
C PHE A 145 -3.09 -10.43 8.04
N PRO A 146 -2.85 -11.06 6.88
CA PRO A 146 -2.90 -12.52 6.75
C PRO A 146 -1.67 -13.26 7.30
N VAL A 147 -0.56 -12.56 7.51
CA VAL A 147 0.72 -13.17 7.92
C VAL A 147 1.31 -12.42 9.10
N LYS A 148 1.66 -13.13 10.17
CA LYS A 148 2.24 -12.53 11.38
C LYS A 148 3.74 -12.23 11.24
N PHE A 149 4.08 -11.38 10.27
CA PHE A 149 5.47 -11.11 9.84
C PHE A 149 6.39 -10.50 10.93
N ARG A 150 5.83 -10.11 12.09
CA ARG A 150 6.59 -9.56 13.22
C ARG A 150 6.75 -10.56 14.37
N ASP A 151 6.10 -11.72 14.29
CA ASP A 151 6.16 -12.74 15.33
C ASP A 151 7.45 -13.54 15.20
N GLN A 152 7.85 -14.16 16.31
CA GLN A 152 9.14 -14.87 16.41
C GLN A 152 9.28 -15.98 15.35
N GLU A 153 8.19 -16.64 14.98
CA GLU A 153 8.13 -17.71 13.98
C GLU A 153 8.67 -17.28 12.61
N LEU A 154 8.45 -16.02 12.23
CA LEU A 154 8.87 -15.47 10.93
C LEU A 154 10.07 -14.54 11.03
N SER A 155 10.69 -14.43 12.21
CA SER A 155 11.83 -13.55 12.45
C SER A 155 13.10 -13.93 11.67
N SER A 156 13.21 -15.16 11.16
CA SER A 156 14.29 -15.59 10.26
C SER A 156 14.09 -15.08 8.83
N VAL A 157 12.83 -14.86 8.42
CA VAL A 157 12.45 -14.42 7.06
C VAL A 157 12.32 -12.91 6.99
N TRP A 158 11.61 -12.31 7.94
CA TRP A 158 11.34 -10.87 8.00
C TRP A 158 12.20 -10.21 9.07
N LYS A 159 12.98 -9.21 8.65
CA LYS A 159 13.80 -8.40 9.54
C LYS A 159 13.28 -6.97 9.57
N LYS A 160 13.25 -6.38 10.76
CA LYS A 160 13.00 -4.96 10.92
C LYS A 160 14.29 -4.21 10.60
N GLU A 161 14.23 -3.34 9.60
CA GLU A 161 15.33 -2.46 9.23
C GLU A 161 15.53 -1.32 10.24
N GLU A 162 16.75 -0.78 10.25
CA GLU A 162 17.08 0.45 10.97
C GLU A 162 16.28 1.65 10.47
N HIS A 163 16.02 2.61 11.35
CA HIS A 163 15.22 3.80 11.00
C HIS A 163 15.88 4.63 9.89
N SER A 164 17.21 4.73 9.88
CA SER A 164 17.96 5.42 8.82
C SER A 164 17.78 4.76 7.45
N HIS A 165 17.68 3.43 7.38
CA HIS A 165 17.39 2.71 6.14
C HIS A 165 15.98 2.99 5.64
N LEU A 166 15.00 3.10 6.55
CA LEU A 166 13.64 3.52 6.22
C LEU A 166 13.63 4.93 5.61
N GLU A 167 14.29 5.90 6.25
CA GLU A 167 14.38 7.27 5.75
C GLU A 167 15.09 7.35 4.40
N SER A 168 16.19 6.62 4.23
CA SER A 168 16.92 6.52 2.96
C SER A 168 16.05 5.95 1.85
N TRP A 169 15.31 4.86 2.13
CA TRP A 169 14.44 4.24 1.14
C TRP A 169 13.25 5.13 0.75
N ILE A 170 12.67 5.85 1.72
CA ILE A 170 11.58 6.82 1.49
C ILE A 170 12.09 8.11 0.84
N GLY A 171 13.38 8.44 0.99
CA GLY A 171 13.98 9.67 0.48
C GLY A 171 13.62 10.93 1.27
N SER A 172 13.17 10.78 2.53
CA SER A 172 12.89 11.92 3.41
C SER A 172 12.94 11.53 4.88
N LYS A 173 13.03 12.53 5.77
CA LYS A 173 12.92 12.32 7.22
C LYS A 173 11.53 11.82 7.60
N VAL A 174 11.51 10.84 8.49
CA VAL A 174 10.29 10.18 8.99
C VAL A 174 10.30 10.26 10.52
N PRO A 175 9.16 10.54 11.18
CA PRO A 175 9.09 10.50 12.64
C PRO A 175 9.64 9.19 13.20
N GLN A 176 10.60 9.29 14.13
CA GLN A 176 11.19 8.13 14.80
C GLN A 176 10.51 7.90 16.15
N GLY A 177 10.23 6.64 16.46
CA GLY A 177 9.57 6.26 17.70
C GLY A 177 8.05 6.36 17.60
N LYS A 178 7.41 6.58 18.75
CA LYS A 178 5.94 6.54 18.87
C LYS A 178 5.34 7.92 18.59
N VAL A 179 4.34 7.96 17.72
CA VAL A 179 3.51 9.14 17.44
C VAL A 179 2.17 8.98 18.16
N ASN A 180 1.70 10.04 18.79
CA ASN A 180 0.35 10.10 19.38
C ASN A 180 -0.55 10.99 18.51
N GLU A 181 -1.69 10.44 18.07
CA GLU A 181 -2.78 11.16 17.42
C GLU A 181 -4.11 10.58 17.94
N ASP A 182 -4.97 11.44 18.49
CA ASP A 182 -6.31 11.06 18.99
C ASP A 182 -6.33 9.87 19.98
N GLY A 183 -5.29 9.75 20.81
CA GLY A 183 -5.17 8.65 21.78
C GLY A 183 -4.84 7.30 21.14
N PHE A 184 -4.32 7.31 19.90
CA PHE A 184 -3.65 6.19 19.27
C PHE A 184 -2.15 6.44 19.30
N LEU A 185 -1.42 5.51 19.89
CA LEU A 185 0.04 5.47 19.86
C LEU A 185 0.45 4.56 18.71
N TYR A 186 1.25 5.03 17.76
CA TYR A 186 1.67 4.23 16.61
C TYR A 186 3.08 4.57 16.11
#